data_AF-A0A392MTB3-F1
#
_entry.id   AF-A0A392MTB3-F1
#
_cell.length_a   1.000
_cell.length_b   1.000
_cell.length_c   1.000
_cell.angle_alpha   90.00
_cell.angle_beta   90.00
_cell.angle_gamma   90.00
#
_symmetry.space_group_name_H-M   'P 1'
#
loop_
_entity.id
_entity.type
_entity.pdbx_description
1 polymer ?
#
loop_
_entity_poly.entity_id
_entity_poly.type
_entity_poly.pdbx_seq_one_letter_code
_entity_poly.pdbx_strand_id
1 'polypeptide(L)'
;MRSTLFNMLGYVTHRKAESKSKAEKNQAMEHAMSENSCQLCAVEKLTFEPPPIYCTTCGVRIKRNNMYYTMGTGDTRHYFCIPCYNDARTEHIVVDGTPIAKSRLEKKKNDEETEEWWVQCDKCEAWQHQICALFNGRRNDGGQAEYTCPNCYIEEVERGERMPLPQSAVLGAKDLPRTILSDHIEQRLFKRLKHERQERARFHGKTYDEKEKLREICLEFGKKIWRESS
;
A
#
# COMPACT_ATOMS: atom_id res chain seq x y z
N MET A 1 -5.62 31.91 43.23
CA MET A 1 -7.02 31.52 43.50
C MET A 1 -7.34 30.40 42.52
N ARG A 2 -7.32 29.14 43.02
CA ARG A 2 -8.50 28.27 43.17
C ARG A 2 -9.19 28.01 41.82
N SER A 3 -9.44 26.79 41.36
CA SER A 3 -9.50 25.49 42.02
C SER A 3 -9.85 24.44 40.95
N THR A 4 -9.17 23.30 40.98
CA THR A 4 -9.77 21.95 41.05
C THR A 4 -10.95 21.63 40.13
N LEU A 5 -10.75 20.64 39.25
CA LEU A 5 -11.65 19.46 39.15
C LEU A 5 -10.86 18.29 38.54
N PHE A 6 -9.99 17.73 39.39
CA PHE A 6 -9.37 16.42 39.20
C PHE A 6 -9.76 15.61 40.45
N ASN A 7 -10.80 14.76 40.36
CA ASN A 7 -10.80 13.42 40.97
C ASN A 7 -12.14 12.67 40.85
N MET A 8 -11.97 11.34 41.03
CA MET A 8 -12.93 10.25 41.25
C MET A 8 -13.46 9.54 40.00
N LEU A 9 -13.28 8.24 39.77
CA LEU A 9 -12.63 7.11 40.48
C LEU A 9 -12.11 6.18 39.35
N GLY A 10 -10.87 5.69 39.38
CA GLY A 10 -10.55 4.41 40.02
C GLY A 10 -10.56 3.27 39.00
N TYR A 11 -9.39 2.64 38.80
CA TYR A 11 -9.06 1.47 37.94
C TYR A 11 -8.47 1.72 36.55
N VAL A 12 -7.46 0.88 36.24
CA VAL A 12 -6.69 0.72 34.99
C VAL A 12 -5.40 1.54 34.90
N THR A 13 -4.48 1.27 35.83
CA THR A 13 -3.03 1.42 35.65
C THR A 13 -2.50 0.44 34.61
N HIS A 14 -2.67 0.71 33.31
CA HIS A 14 -1.85 0.08 32.25
C HIS A 14 -1.85 0.77 30.87
N ARG A 15 -2.51 1.93 30.68
CA ARG A 15 -2.60 2.62 29.35
C ARG A 15 -1.74 3.88 29.16
N LYS A 16 -1.00 4.35 30.15
CA LYS A 16 -0.20 5.60 30.03
C LYS A 16 1.15 5.43 29.31
N ALA A 17 1.71 4.22 29.26
CA ALA A 17 3.02 3.98 28.65
C ALA A 17 2.98 3.97 27.10
N GLU A 18 1.87 3.54 26.51
CA GLU A 18 1.76 3.43 25.04
C GLU A 18 1.46 4.76 24.35
N SER A 19 0.81 5.72 25.02
CA SER A 19 0.49 7.02 24.40
C SER A 19 1.67 7.98 24.42
N LYS A 20 2.53 7.94 25.45
CA LYS A 20 3.80 8.69 25.44
C LYS A 20 4.76 8.15 24.38
N SER A 21 4.92 6.83 24.28
CA SER A 21 5.79 6.20 23.27
C SER A 21 5.37 6.48 21.82
N LYS A 22 4.07 6.59 21.54
CA LYS A 22 3.57 6.96 20.20
C LYS A 22 3.74 8.45 19.90
N ALA A 23 3.52 9.33 20.87
CA ALA A 23 3.77 10.76 20.72
C ALA A 23 5.27 11.05 20.55
N GLU A 24 6.13 10.36 21.30
CA GLU A 24 7.59 10.46 21.20
C GLU A 24 8.13 9.86 19.89
N LYS A 25 7.52 8.78 19.36
CA LYS A 25 7.84 8.26 18.02
C LYS A 25 7.40 9.20 16.90
N ASN A 26 6.24 9.86 17.04
CA ASN A 26 5.80 10.86 16.06
C ASN A 26 6.69 12.12 16.12
N GLN A 27 7.10 12.58 17.30
CA GLN A 27 8.05 13.70 17.46
C GLN A 27 9.47 13.35 16.97
N ALA A 28 9.94 12.12 17.18
CA ALA A 28 11.22 11.66 16.64
C ALA A 28 11.19 11.53 15.11
N MET A 29 10.01 11.27 14.53
CA MET A 29 9.79 11.20 13.08
C MET A 29 9.74 12.60 12.44
N GLU A 30 9.21 13.62 13.15
CA GLU A 30 9.29 15.03 12.75
C GLU A 30 10.75 15.55 12.73
N HIS A 31 11.60 15.09 13.65
CA HIS A 31 13.02 15.46 13.69
C HIS A 31 13.93 14.71 12.71
N ALA A 32 13.40 13.74 11.95
CA ALA A 32 14.14 12.93 10.97
C ALA A 32 13.72 13.20 9.52
N MET A 33 12.89 14.23 9.27
CA MET A 33 12.42 14.56 7.92
C MET A 33 13.47 15.38 7.19
N SER A 34 14.15 14.75 6.22
CA SER A 34 14.94 15.48 5.21
C SER A 34 13.98 16.13 4.20
N GLU A 35 14.45 17.17 3.51
CA GLU A 35 13.71 17.80 2.39
C GLU A 35 13.38 16.78 1.26
N ASN A 36 14.10 15.66 1.22
CA ASN A 36 13.96 14.59 0.23
C ASN A 36 13.04 13.45 0.68
N SER A 37 12.36 13.58 1.82
CA SER A 37 11.49 12.54 2.36
C SER A 37 10.01 12.83 2.10
N CYS A 38 9.24 11.77 1.85
CA CYS A 38 7.80 11.90 1.66
C CYS A 38 7.16 12.42 2.95
N GLN A 39 6.46 13.55 2.90
CA GLN A 39 5.85 14.19 4.07
C GLN A 39 4.83 13.28 4.80
N LEU A 40 4.25 12.29 4.12
CA LEU A 40 3.22 11.41 4.68
C LEU A 40 3.78 10.14 5.34
N CYS A 41 4.96 9.66 4.92
CA CYS A 41 5.53 8.42 5.45
C CYS A 41 6.98 8.54 5.95
N ALA A 42 7.62 9.70 5.77
CA ALA A 42 9.02 9.99 6.11
C ALA A 42 10.05 9.05 5.46
N VAL A 43 9.69 8.40 4.36
CA VAL A 43 10.59 7.55 3.58
C VAL A 43 11.05 8.33 2.35
N GLU A 44 12.35 8.33 2.08
CA GLU A 44 12.97 8.96 0.90
C GLU A 44 12.88 8.10 -0.36
N LYS A 45 12.89 6.77 -0.21
CA LYS A 45 12.83 5.86 -1.35
C LYS A 45 11.98 4.65 -1.02
N LEU A 46 10.83 4.55 -1.69
CA LEU A 46 9.99 3.38 -1.68
C LEU A 46 10.11 2.67 -3.03
N THR A 47 10.26 1.35 -3.01
CA THR A 47 10.40 0.53 -4.22
C THR A 47 9.33 -0.53 -4.27
N PHE A 48 8.81 -0.82 -5.46
CA PHE A 48 7.94 -1.96 -5.70
C PHE A 48 8.70 -3.28 -5.57
N GLU A 49 7.96 -4.34 -5.24
CA GLU A 49 8.48 -5.68 -5.37
C GLU A 49 8.62 -6.02 -6.87
N PRO A 50 9.83 -6.37 -7.36
CA PRO A 50 10.02 -6.63 -8.77
C PRO A 50 9.30 -7.91 -9.22
N PRO A 51 8.74 -7.94 -10.45
CA PRO A 51 8.09 -9.13 -10.97
C PRO A 51 9.02 -10.35 -10.97
N PRO A 52 8.56 -11.54 -10.55
CA PRO A 52 9.39 -12.73 -10.57
C PRO A 52 9.69 -13.15 -12.02
N ILE A 53 10.97 -13.38 -12.32
CA ILE A 53 11.44 -13.85 -13.62
C ILE A 53 11.60 -15.37 -13.60
N TYR A 54 11.07 -16.05 -14.61
CA TYR A 54 11.17 -17.50 -14.77
C TYR A 54 11.88 -17.84 -16.07
N CYS A 55 12.75 -18.86 -16.02
CA CYS A 55 13.40 -19.37 -17.21
C CYS A 55 12.35 -20.01 -18.14
N THR A 56 12.32 -19.58 -19.40
CA THR A 56 11.42 -20.10 -20.42
C THR A 56 11.63 -21.59 -20.69
N THR A 57 12.87 -22.09 -20.63
CA THR A 57 13.17 -23.49 -20.96
C THR A 57 12.82 -24.46 -19.83
N CYS A 58 13.14 -24.11 -18.57
CA CYS A 58 13.02 -25.05 -17.44
C CYS A 58 11.99 -24.65 -16.39
N GLY A 59 11.35 -23.49 -16.53
CA GLY A 59 10.37 -22.96 -15.57
C GLY A 59 10.95 -22.55 -14.20
N VAL A 60 12.26 -22.73 -13.98
CA VAL A 60 12.89 -22.37 -12.70
C VAL A 60 12.94 -20.86 -12.53
N ARG A 61 12.61 -20.38 -11.33
CA ARG A 61 12.71 -18.96 -10.96
C ARG A 61 14.17 -18.50 -10.99
N ILE A 62 14.43 -17.42 -11.71
CA ILE A 62 15.72 -16.74 -11.72
C ILE A 62 15.79 -15.85 -10.47
N LYS A 63 16.71 -16.18 -9.55
CA LYS A 63 16.86 -15.46 -8.28
C LYS A 63 17.32 -14.01 -8.49
N ARG A 64 17.03 -13.15 -7.52
CA ARG A 64 17.52 -11.76 -7.49
C ARG A 64 19.05 -11.76 -7.49
N ASN A 65 19.64 -10.74 -8.11
CA ASN A 65 21.07 -10.55 -8.34
C ASN A 65 21.76 -11.62 -9.21
N ASN A 66 21.06 -12.66 -9.67
CA ASN A 66 21.63 -13.61 -10.63
C ASN A 66 21.62 -13.04 -12.04
N MET A 67 22.62 -13.43 -12.82
CA MET A 67 22.66 -13.16 -14.24
C MET A 67 21.67 -14.05 -14.99
N TYR A 68 21.13 -13.53 -16.08
CA TYR A 68 20.27 -14.24 -17.02
C TYR A 68 20.46 -13.69 -18.44
N TYR A 69 19.89 -14.38 -19.42
CA TYR A 69 19.84 -13.93 -20.80
C TYR A 69 18.40 -13.62 -21.19
N THR A 70 18.17 -12.58 -21.99
CA THR A 70 16.83 -12.19 -22.43
C THR A 70 16.81 -11.67 -23.85
N MET A 71 15.66 -11.75 -24.50
CA MET A 71 15.34 -11.06 -25.74
C MET A 71 13.86 -10.69 -25.77
N GLY A 72 13.53 -9.62 -26.49
CA GLY A 72 12.17 -9.33 -26.91
C GLY A 72 11.93 -9.88 -28.32
N THR A 73 10.81 -10.57 -28.53
CA THR A 73 10.26 -10.94 -29.83
C THR A 73 8.84 -10.39 -29.94
N GLY A 74 8.67 -9.17 -30.44
CA GLY A 74 7.37 -8.50 -30.44
C GLY A 74 6.87 -8.28 -29.00
N ASP A 75 5.67 -8.77 -28.68
CA ASP A 75 5.06 -8.64 -27.36
C ASP A 75 5.56 -9.69 -26.34
N THR A 76 6.25 -10.74 -26.78
CA THR A 76 6.76 -11.78 -25.88
C THR A 76 8.22 -11.54 -25.52
N ARG A 77 8.53 -11.64 -24.23
CA ARG A 77 9.90 -11.56 -23.72
C ARG A 77 10.32 -12.91 -23.17
N HIS A 78 11.44 -13.43 -23.67
CA HIS A 78 12.01 -14.70 -23.21
C HIS A 78 13.14 -14.46 -22.22
N TYR A 79 13.27 -15.37 -21.26
CA TYR A 79 14.29 -15.31 -20.21
C TYR A 79 14.95 -16.67 -20.06
N PHE A 80 16.27 -16.72 -19.99
CA PHE A 80 17.04 -17.96 -19.86
C PHE A 80 18.01 -17.86 -18.69
N CYS A 81 17.93 -18.82 -17.77
CA CYS A 81 18.92 -18.93 -16.71
C CYS A 81 20.28 -19.36 -17.28
N ILE A 82 21.36 -19.06 -16.57
CA ILE A 82 22.73 -19.41 -16.99
C ILE A 82 22.88 -20.91 -17.30
N PRO A 83 22.37 -21.86 -16.47
CA PRO A 83 22.44 -23.28 -16.81
C PRO A 83 21.81 -23.64 -18.15
N CYS A 84 20.57 -23.19 -18.42
CA CYS A 84 19.88 -23.51 -19.68
C CYS A 84 20.54 -22.85 -20.90
N TYR A 85 21.08 -21.64 -20.75
CA TYR A 85 21.83 -21.00 -21.83
C TYR A 85 23.11 -21.79 -22.17
N ASN A 86 23.83 -22.26 -21.15
CA ASN A 86 25.09 -23.00 -21.33
C ASN A 86 24.86 -24.44 -21.83
N ASP A 87 23.78 -25.09 -21.41
CA ASP A 87 23.45 -26.48 -21.78
C ASP A 87 23.10 -26.63 -23.27
N ALA A 88 22.54 -25.58 -23.89
CA ALA A 88 22.34 -25.54 -25.33
C ALA A 88 23.69 -25.61 -26.06
N ARG A 89 24.07 -26.81 -26.51
CA ARG A 89 25.35 -27.06 -27.23
C ARG A 89 25.39 -26.38 -28.60
N THR A 90 24.22 -26.04 -29.15
CA THR A 90 24.04 -25.32 -30.40
C THR A 90 24.04 -23.80 -30.18
N GLU A 91 24.31 -23.05 -31.25
CA GLU A 91 24.18 -21.58 -31.28
C GLU A 91 22.74 -21.08 -31.14
N HIS A 92 21.78 -22.01 -31.02
CA HIS A 92 20.36 -21.76 -30.89
C HIS A 92 19.79 -22.44 -29.65
N ILE A 93 18.82 -21.79 -29.00
CA ILE A 93 17.96 -22.35 -27.96
C ILE A 93 16.57 -22.54 -28.57
N VAL A 94 15.98 -23.72 -28.48
CA VAL A 94 14.63 -23.98 -29.02
C VAL A 94 13.59 -23.66 -27.97
N VAL A 95 12.65 -22.77 -28.29
CA VAL A 95 11.48 -22.43 -27.47
C VAL A 95 10.23 -22.61 -28.33
N ASP A 96 9.29 -23.45 -27.88
CA ASP A 96 8.03 -23.72 -28.58
C ASP A 96 8.22 -24.04 -30.09
N GLY A 97 9.26 -24.81 -30.41
CA GLY A 97 9.61 -25.17 -31.79
C GLY A 97 10.33 -24.08 -32.59
N THR A 98 10.51 -22.88 -32.03
CA THR A 98 11.21 -21.75 -32.68
C THR A 98 12.67 -21.70 -32.21
N PRO A 99 13.65 -21.75 -33.14
CA PRO A 99 15.05 -21.60 -32.79
C PRO A 99 15.39 -20.13 -32.53
N ILE A 100 15.88 -19.84 -31.33
CA ILE A 100 16.37 -18.54 -30.90
C ILE A 100 17.89 -18.53 -30.94
N ALA A 101 18.49 -17.68 -31.77
CA ALA A 101 19.95 -17.53 -31.84
C ALA A 101 20.50 -16.86 -30.57
N LYS A 102 21.56 -17.44 -29.98
CA LYS A 102 22.23 -16.93 -28.78
C LYS A 102 22.82 -15.55 -28.98
N SER A 103 23.31 -15.25 -30.18
CA SER A 103 23.82 -13.92 -30.56
C SER A 103 22.79 -12.78 -30.45
N ARG A 104 21.49 -13.11 -30.39
CA ARG A 104 20.40 -12.14 -30.19
C ARG A 104 20.03 -11.95 -28.72
N LEU A 105 20.62 -12.71 -27.80
CA LEU A 105 20.32 -12.65 -26.37
C LEU A 105 21.20 -11.62 -25.67
N GLU A 106 20.58 -10.77 -24.87
CA GLU A 106 21.25 -9.82 -23.98
C GLU A 106 21.46 -10.45 -22.61
N LYS A 107 22.69 -10.39 -22.09
CA LYS A 107 22.99 -10.80 -20.73
C LYS A 107 22.64 -9.67 -19.76
N LYS A 108 21.74 -9.92 -18.80
CA LYS A 108 21.30 -8.95 -17.78
C LYS A 108 21.44 -9.52 -16.37
N LYS A 109 21.40 -8.65 -15.37
CA LYS A 109 21.35 -9.00 -13.95
C LYS A 109 19.94 -8.76 -13.44
N ASN A 110 19.45 -9.64 -12.58
CA ASN A 110 18.12 -9.52 -11.97
C ASN A 110 18.16 -8.63 -10.73
N ASP A 111 18.45 -7.34 -10.93
CA ASP A 111 18.58 -6.33 -9.88
C ASP A 111 17.81 -5.03 -10.19
N GLU A 112 16.97 -5.05 -11.23
CA GLU A 112 16.08 -3.95 -11.56
C GLU A 112 15.04 -3.77 -10.45
N GLU A 113 14.98 -2.55 -9.92
CA GLU A 113 14.01 -2.11 -8.92
C GLU A 113 13.21 -0.95 -9.51
N THR A 114 11.89 -1.02 -9.39
CA THR A 114 11.02 0.08 -9.79
C THR A 114 10.72 0.93 -8.57
N GLU A 115 11.06 2.21 -8.64
CA GLU A 115 10.75 3.17 -7.58
C GLU A 115 9.28 3.60 -7.62
N GLU A 116 8.73 3.88 -6.45
CA GLU A 116 7.41 4.48 -6.29
C GLU A 116 7.42 5.90 -6.87
N TRP A 117 6.36 6.23 -7.60
CA TRP A 117 6.24 7.54 -8.22
C TRP A 117 5.94 8.63 -7.20
N TRP A 118 6.34 9.84 -7.54
CA TRP A 118 6.12 11.03 -6.70
C TRP A 118 5.03 11.93 -7.27
N VAL A 119 4.43 12.71 -6.39
CA VAL A 119 3.51 13.81 -6.71
C VAL A 119 3.84 15.00 -5.80
N GLN A 120 3.87 16.20 -6.37
CA GLN A 120 4.14 17.43 -5.65
C GLN A 120 2.83 18.17 -5.36
N CYS A 121 2.64 18.59 -4.11
CA CYS A 121 1.50 19.43 -3.73
C CYS A 121 1.61 20.82 -4.34
N ASP A 122 0.56 21.31 -5.03
CA ASP A 122 0.56 22.65 -5.62
C ASP A 122 0.49 23.79 -4.58
N LYS A 123 0.21 23.47 -3.30
CA LYS A 123 0.08 24.47 -2.22
C LYS A 123 1.31 24.64 -1.35
N CYS A 124 1.84 23.53 -0.84
CA CYS A 124 3.00 23.56 0.06
C CYS A 124 4.30 23.13 -0.62
N GLU A 125 4.24 22.78 -1.92
CA GLU A 125 5.36 22.31 -2.74
C GLU A 125 6.07 21.05 -2.22
N ALA A 126 5.57 20.46 -1.13
CA ALA A 126 6.11 19.24 -0.56
C ALA A 126 5.81 18.04 -1.47
N TRP A 127 6.74 17.09 -1.46
CA TRP A 127 6.67 15.86 -2.24
C TRP A 127 6.05 14.71 -1.43
N GLN A 128 5.21 13.93 -2.08
CA GLN A 128 4.65 12.70 -1.53
C GLN A 128 4.76 11.56 -2.54
N HIS A 129 4.90 10.33 -2.04
CA HIS A 129 4.67 9.14 -2.87
C HIS A 129 3.21 9.11 -3.34
N GLN A 130 2.96 8.71 -4.59
CA GLN A 130 1.62 8.63 -5.17
C GLN A 130 0.70 7.71 -4.35
N ILE A 131 1.18 6.55 -3.93
CA ILE A 131 0.43 5.63 -3.07
C ILE A 131 0.12 6.27 -1.71
N CYS A 132 1.06 6.99 -1.09
CA CYS A 132 0.82 7.67 0.19
C CYS A 132 -0.27 8.74 0.06
N ALA A 133 -0.28 9.46 -1.06
CA ALA A 133 -1.27 10.48 -1.38
C ALA A 133 -2.62 9.90 -1.88
N LEU A 134 -2.70 8.58 -2.11
CA LEU A 134 -3.78 7.93 -2.86
C LEU A 134 -4.08 8.65 -4.20
N PHE A 135 -3.02 9.17 -4.83
CA PHE A 135 -3.12 9.94 -6.05
C PHE A 135 -3.21 8.99 -7.25
N ASN A 136 -4.12 9.29 -8.18
CA ASN A 136 -4.28 8.52 -9.41
C ASN A 136 -3.98 9.42 -10.62
N GLY A 137 -2.75 9.33 -11.14
CA GLY A 137 -2.32 10.12 -12.30
C GLY A 137 -3.16 9.87 -13.57
N ARG A 138 -3.73 8.68 -13.73
CA ARG A 138 -4.62 8.32 -14.87
C ARG A 138 -6.06 8.83 -14.73
N ARG A 139 -6.41 9.43 -13.61
CA ARG A 139 -7.70 10.16 -13.48
C ARG A 139 -7.51 11.64 -13.71
N ASN A 140 -6.28 12.11 -13.84
CA ASN A 140 -5.93 13.49 -14.15
C ASN A 140 -5.66 13.65 -15.67
N ASP A 141 -6.38 12.89 -16.50
CA ASP A 141 -6.24 12.88 -17.97
C ASP A 141 -6.63 14.26 -18.52
N GLY A 142 -5.63 15.13 -18.63
CA GLY A 142 -5.78 16.54 -18.99
C GLY A 142 -4.75 17.46 -18.31
N GLY A 143 -4.08 17.01 -17.24
CA GLY A 143 -3.00 17.77 -16.57
C GLY A 143 -3.44 19.11 -15.95
N GLN A 144 -4.75 19.33 -15.80
CA GLN A 144 -5.34 20.62 -15.41
C GLN A 144 -5.87 20.65 -13.98
N ALA A 145 -5.95 19.52 -13.28
CA ALA A 145 -6.38 19.51 -11.90
C ALA A 145 -5.17 19.66 -10.96
N GLU A 146 -5.17 20.73 -10.18
CA GLU A 146 -4.27 20.94 -9.05
C GLU A 146 -4.43 19.80 -8.04
N TYR A 147 -3.31 19.26 -7.57
CA TYR A 147 -3.25 18.31 -6.48
C TYR A 147 -2.95 19.04 -5.15
N THR A 148 -3.91 18.93 -4.23
CA THR A 148 -3.75 19.36 -2.84
C THR A 148 -3.43 18.14 -1.97
N CYS A 149 -2.32 18.16 -1.24
CA CYS A 149 -1.95 17.05 -0.36
C CYS A 149 -2.93 16.93 0.84
N PRO A 150 -2.97 15.76 1.51
CA PRO A 150 -3.87 15.54 2.64
C PRO A 150 -3.72 16.57 3.77
N ASN A 151 -2.50 17.04 4.05
CA ASN A 151 -2.26 17.99 5.14
C ASN A 151 -2.87 19.36 4.82
N CYS A 152 -2.58 19.93 3.65
CA CYS A 152 -3.19 21.19 3.21
C CYS A 152 -4.71 21.08 3.09
N TYR A 153 -5.22 19.94 2.60
CA TYR A 153 -6.67 19.72 2.50
C TYR A 153 -7.35 19.74 3.89
N ILE A 154 -6.74 19.10 4.89
CA ILE A 154 -7.27 19.10 6.27
C ILE A 154 -7.26 20.52 6.83
N GLU A 155 -6.16 21.26 6.67
CA GLU A 155 -6.04 22.63 7.14
C GLU A 155 -7.12 23.55 6.52
N GLU A 156 -7.38 23.43 5.22
CA GLU A 156 -8.45 24.19 4.55
C GLU A 156 -9.83 23.86 5.09
N VAL A 157 -10.11 22.58 5.34
CA VAL A 157 -11.39 22.14 5.92
C VAL A 157 -11.54 22.68 7.34
N GLU A 158 -10.50 22.64 8.16
CA GLU A 158 -10.50 23.15 9.54
C GLU A 158 -10.66 24.68 9.58
N ARG A 159 -10.11 25.39 8.60
CA ARG A 159 -10.27 26.85 8.43
C ARG A 159 -11.60 27.24 7.78
N GLY A 160 -12.39 26.26 7.30
CA GLY A 160 -13.65 26.50 6.59
C GLY A 160 -13.48 27.06 5.16
N GLU A 161 -12.27 27.01 4.62
CA GLU A 161 -11.95 27.45 3.25
C GLU A 161 -12.35 26.41 2.20
N ARG A 162 -12.53 25.15 2.61
CA ARG A 162 -12.96 24.05 1.76
C ARG A 162 -14.04 23.21 2.40
N MET A 163 -15.06 22.87 1.62
CA MET A 163 -16.08 21.92 2.05
C MET A 163 -15.59 20.48 1.76
N PRO A 164 -15.71 19.55 2.72
CA PRO A 164 -15.39 18.15 2.47
C PRO A 164 -16.18 17.60 1.30
N LEU A 165 -15.49 16.91 0.38
CA LEU A 165 -16.17 16.26 -0.74
C LEU A 165 -17.23 15.28 -0.22
N PRO A 166 -18.43 15.26 -0.81
CA PRO A 166 -19.43 14.28 -0.44
C PRO A 166 -18.91 12.87 -0.73
N GLN A 167 -19.30 11.90 0.09
CA GLN A 167 -18.83 10.51 -0.03
C GLN A 167 -19.33 9.79 -1.32
N SER A 168 -20.13 10.48 -2.13
CA SER A 168 -20.57 10.07 -3.48
C SER A 168 -19.68 10.63 -4.59
N ALA A 169 -18.78 11.57 -4.30
CA ALA A 169 -17.90 12.20 -5.31
C ALA A 169 -16.84 11.24 -5.87
N VAL A 170 -16.52 10.18 -5.13
CA VAL A 170 -15.59 9.13 -5.58
C VAL A 170 -16.36 7.83 -5.73
N LEU A 171 -16.46 7.35 -6.97
CA LEU A 171 -16.99 6.02 -7.26
C LEU A 171 -16.11 4.97 -6.58
N GLY A 172 -16.71 4.23 -5.66
CA GLY A 172 -16.07 3.16 -4.90
C GLY A 172 -16.65 1.80 -5.25
N ALA A 173 -16.21 0.77 -4.53
CA ALA A 173 -16.69 -0.60 -4.75
C ALA A 173 -18.22 -0.76 -4.61
N LYS A 174 -18.86 0.09 -3.78
CA LYS A 174 -20.32 0.11 -3.58
C LYS A 174 -21.11 0.49 -4.84
N ASP A 175 -20.46 1.20 -5.77
CA ASP A 175 -21.08 1.74 -6.97
C ASP A 175 -20.94 0.77 -8.17
N LEU A 176 -20.29 -0.38 -7.96
CA LEU A 176 -20.21 -1.45 -8.96
C LEU A 176 -21.58 -2.15 -9.13
N PRO A 177 -21.87 -2.70 -10.33
CA PRO A 177 -23.09 -3.47 -10.56
C PRO A 177 -23.21 -4.64 -9.58
N ARG A 178 -24.40 -4.78 -8.97
CA ARG A 178 -24.69 -5.86 -8.02
C ARG A 178 -25.21 -7.10 -8.74
N THR A 179 -24.94 -8.25 -8.15
CA THR A 179 -25.40 -9.57 -8.61
C THR A 179 -26.05 -10.32 -7.45
N ILE A 180 -26.88 -11.33 -7.76
CA ILE A 180 -27.49 -12.20 -6.74
C ILE A 180 -26.40 -12.85 -5.86
N LEU A 181 -25.28 -13.25 -6.46
CA LEU A 181 -24.17 -13.85 -5.74
C LEU A 181 -23.47 -12.85 -4.81
N SER A 182 -23.15 -11.65 -5.29
CA SER A 182 -22.53 -10.61 -4.45
C SER A 182 -23.44 -10.25 -3.29
N ASP A 183 -24.74 -10.11 -3.53
CA ASP A 183 -25.73 -9.80 -2.50
C ASP A 183 -25.79 -10.89 -1.44
N HIS A 184 -25.83 -12.16 -1.86
CA HIS A 184 -25.86 -13.29 -0.94
C HIS A 184 -24.59 -13.33 -0.05
N ILE A 185 -23.42 -13.12 -0.65
CA ILE A 185 -22.13 -13.10 0.07
C ILE A 185 -22.08 -11.92 1.06
N GLU A 186 -22.40 -10.72 0.59
CA GLU A 186 -22.38 -9.50 1.41
C GLU A 186 -23.35 -9.59 2.58
N GLN A 187 -24.60 -10.01 2.35
CA GLN A 187 -25.61 -10.15 3.41
C GLN A 187 -25.17 -11.15 4.47
N ARG A 188 -24.64 -12.31 4.05
CA ARG A 188 -24.12 -13.33 4.97
C ARG A 188 -22.94 -12.79 5.78
N LEU A 189 -22.01 -12.06 5.13
CA LEU A 189 -20.87 -11.43 5.78
C LEU A 189 -21.32 -10.39 6.79
N PHE A 190 -22.22 -9.47 6.44
CA PHE A 190 -22.73 -8.45 7.34
C PHE A 190 -23.42 -9.05 8.56
N LYS A 191 -24.20 -10.12 8.38
CA LYS A 191 -24.84 -10.83 9.50
C LYS A 191 -23.79 -11.41 10.45
N ARG A 192 -22.73 -12.04 9.93
CA ARG A 192 -21.68 -12.63 10.77
C ARG A 192 -20.82 -11.58 11.46
N LEU A 193 -20.45 -10.51 10.76
CA LEU A 193 -19.70 -9.38 11.34
C LEU A 193 -20.50 -8.68 12.43
N LYS A 194 -21.82 -8.48 12.24
CA LYS A 194 -22.68 -7.91 13.28
C LYS A 194 -22.69 -8.77 14.54
N HIS A 195 -22.82 -10.08 14.37
CA HIS A 195 -22.80 -11.01 15.49
C HIS A 195 -21.45 -11.01 16.23
N GLU A 196 -20.33 -11.12 15.51
CA GLU A 196 -18.99 -11.09 16.10
C GLU A 196 -18.73 -9.78 16.88
N ARG A 197 -19.10 -8.63 16.31
CA ARG A 197 -18.98 -7.34 17.01
C ARG A 197 -19.81 -7.29 18.29
N GLN A 198 -21.01 -7.87 18.28
CA GLN A 198 -21.86 -7.96 19.47
C GLN A 198 -21.25 -8.88 20.54
N GLU A 199 -20.68 -10.02 20.15
CA GLU A 199 -20.00 -10.94 21.07
C GLU A 199 -18.75 -10.28 21.69
N ARG A 200 -17.95 -9.59 20.88
CA ARG A 200 -16.79 -8.82 21.34
C ARG A 200 -17.18 -7.70 22.31
N ALA A 201 -18.23 -6.95 22.00
CA ALA A 201 -18.75 -5.91 22.90
C ALA A 201 -19.22 -6.48 24.24
N ARG A 202 -19.95 -7.61 24.21
CA ARG A 202 -20.37 -8.35 25.41
C ARG A 202 -19.18 -8.82 26.25
N PHE A 203 -18.16 -9.41 25.62
CA PHE A 203 -16.95 -9.86 26.31
C PHE A 203 -16.22 -8.72 27.03
N HIS A 204 -16.18 -7.53 26.43
CA HIS A 204 -15.54 -6.35 27.03
C HIS A 204 -16.47 -5.52 27.93
N GLY A 205 -17.72 -5.96 28.18
CA GLY A 205 -18.68 -5.21 28.98
C GLY A 205 -19.06 -3.84 28.41
N LYS A 206 -18.93 -3.65 27.08
CA LYS A 206 -19.29 -2.41 26.38
C LYS A 206 -20.64 -2.57 25.68
N THR A 207 -21.39 -1.48 25.58
CA THR A 207 -22.60 -1.44 24.74
C THR A 207 -22.21 -1.29 23.27
N TYR A 208 -23.02 -1.87 22.38
CA TYR A 208 -22.85 -1.83 20.92
C TYR A 208 -23.12 -0.43 20.30
N ASP A 209 -23.11 0.64 21.10
CA ASP A 209 -23.67 1.92 20.67
C ASP A 209 -22.87 2.56 19.53
N GLU A 210 -23.60 3.14 18.58
CA GLU A 210 -23.25 3.38 17.18
C GLU A 210 -22.16 4.44 16.91
N LYS A 211 -21.15 4.59 17.77
CA LYS A 211 -20.00 5.50 17.55
C LYS A 211 -18.70 4.83 17.11
N GLU A 212 -18.76 3.57 16.69
CA GLU A 212 -17.58 2.83 16.20
C GLU A 212 -17.81 2.19 14.82
N LYS A 213 -18.65 2.82 13.98
CA LYS A 213 -18.91 2.33 12.62
C LYS A 213 -17.74 2.52 11.65
N LEU A 214 -16.67 3.26 11.99
CA LEU A 214 -15.59 3.57 11.04
C LEU A 214 -14.14 3.66 11.59
N ARG A 215 -13.83 3.37 12.87
CA ARG A 215 -12.45 3.60 13.39
C ARG A 215 -11.64 2.41 13.92
N GLU A 216 -12.15 1.19 13.98
CA GLU A 216 -11.34 0.06 14.53
C GLU A 216 -10.99 -1.09 13.57
N ILE A 217 -11.37 -1.05 12.29
CA ILE A 217 -10.98 -2.13 11.35
C ILE A 217 -9.61 -1.89 10.71
N CYS A 218 -9.22 -0.64 10.45
CA CYS A 218 -7.92 -0.35 9.84
C CYS A 218 -6.73 -0.49 10.81
N LEU A 219 -6.94 -0.30 12.12
CA LEU A 219 -5.84 -0.27 13.10
C LEU A 219 -5.54 -1.62 13.77
N GLU A 220 -6.46 -2.59 13.79
CA GLU A 220 -6.21 -3.91 14.37
C GLU A 220 -5.73 -4.95 13.34
N PHE A 221 -6.24 -4.92 12.09
CA PHE A 221 -5.79 -5.86 11.06
C PHE A 221 -4.31 -5.65 10.66
N GLY A 222 -3.85 -4.40 10.59
CA GLY A 222 -2.44 -4.10 10.31
C GLY A 222 -1.48 -4.57 11.41
N LYS A 223 -1.93 -4.62 12.67
CA LYS A 223 -1.10 -5.06 13.80
C LYS A 223 -0.96 -6.57 13.91
N LYS A 224 -1.95 -7.33 13.42
CA LYS A 224 -1.94 -8.79 13.51
C LYS A 224 -1.07 -9.44 12.44
N ILE A 225 -1.09 -8.89 11.22
CA ILE A 225 -0.27 -9.39 10.10
C ILE A 225 1.23 -9.17 10.35
N TRP A 226 1.63 -8.04 10.96
CA TRP A 226 3.05 -7.77 11.28
C TRP A 226 3.61 -8.58 12.45
N ARG A 227 2.77 -9.11 13.33
CA ARG A 227 3.22 -9.83 14.53
C ARG A 227 3.42 -11.34 14.30
N GLU A 228 2.98 -11.86 13.15
CA GLU A 228 3.15 -13.26 12.75
C GLU A 228 4.28 -13.44 11.71
N SER A 229 5.05 -12.38 11.41
CA SER A 229 6.19 -12.39 10.47
C SER A 229 7.50 -11.89 11.10
N SER A 230 7.67 -12.00 12.42
CA SER A 230 8.92 -11.73 13.14
C SER A 230 9.23 -12.82 14.14
#